data_AF-A0A6A7RS83-F1
#
_entry.id   AF-A0A6A7RS83-F1
#
_cell.length_a   1.000
_cell.length_b   1.000
_cell.length_c   1.000
_cell.angle_alpha   90.00
_cell.angle_beta   90.00
_cell.angle_gamma   90.00
#
_symmetry.space_group_name_H-M   'P 1'
#
loop_
_entity.id
_entity.type
_entity.pdbx_description
1 polymer ?
#
loop_
_entity_poly.entity_id
_entity_poly.type
_entity_poly.pdbx_seq_one_letter_code
_entity_poly.pdbx_strand_id
1 'polypeptide(L)'
;MRGDRFCRACAGCCEAGFTYLGLLILVAILALATSATLTLGSIVQRREAEQRLLEVGAAYRQAIASYLNSSPAGDRRYPGALAELLKDPRYPGVRRHLRQLYPDPITGKNEWGLVGAPGGGIMGVYSLSNAKPIKIAEFELANESFEEAVHYSQWVFIAGPTSRGSSAIPALQGVPPAANPAANPSLLSSPAAAAMVAPQDAAPAAAQPPQSIPLPNVPGR
;
A
#
# COMPACT_ATOMS: atom_id res chain seq x y z
N MET A 1 -84.41 -31.13 27.90
CA MET A 1 -83.58 -29.98 28.30
C MET A 1 -82.46 -30.49 29.19
N ARG A 2 -81.23 -30.57 28.67
CA ARG A 2 -79.98 -30.73 29.45
C ARG A 2 -79.24 -29.40 29.30
N GLY A 3 -79.48 -28.50 30.24
CA GLY A 3 -78.82 -27.19 30.31
C GLY A 3 -77.65 -27.26 31.28
N ASP A 4 -76.47 -26.98 30.72
CA ASP A 4 -75.43 -26.11 31.27
C ASP A 4 -74.84 -26.42 32.66
N ARG A 5 -73.54 -26.72 32.66
CA ARG A 5 -72.55 -25.70 33.06
C ARG A 5 -71.12 -26.13 32.74
N PHE A 6 -70.54 -25.43 31.77
CA PHE A 6 -69.12 -25.21 31.66
C PHE A 6 -68.61 -24.47 32.90
N CYS A 7 -67.56 -25.00 33.55
CA CYS A 7 -66.55 -24.24 34.29
C CYS A 7 -65.22 -24.82 33.82
N ARG A 8 -64.49 -24.25 32.84
CA ARG A 8 -63.80 -22.95 32.79
C ARG A 8 -62.94 -22.70 34.04
N ALA A 9 -61.66 -23.08 33.90
CA ALA A 9 -60.45 -22.52 34.48
C ALA A 9 -60.36 -22.31 36.01
N CYS A 10 -59.43 -23.04 36.64
CA CYS A 10 -58.61 -22.49 37.72
C CYS A 10 -57.14 -22.56 37.30
N ALA A 11 -56.59 -21.40 36.96
CA ALA A 11 -55.17 -21.17 36.89
C ALA A 11 -54.63 -20.93 38.31
N GLY A 12 -53.53 -21.63 38.65
CA GLY A 12 -52.48 -21.17 39.56
C GLY A 12 -52.79 -21.05 41.05
N CYS A 13 -52.10 -21.86 41.87
CA CYS A 13 -51.56 -21.35 43.12
C CYS A 13 -50.24 -22.07 43.47
N CYS A 14 -49.20 -21.25 43.65
CA CYS A 14 -47.93 -21.55 44.29
C CYS A 14 -46.83 -22.33 43.54
N GLU A 15 -46.74 -22.29 42.20
CA GLU A 15 -45.50 -22.77 41.52
C GLU A 15 -45.33 -22.26 40.07
N ALA A 16 -45.37 -20.94 39.86
CA ALA A 16 -45.06 -20.33 38.56
C ALA A 16 -44.02 -19.20 38.63
N GLY A 17 -43.70 -18.70 39.82
CA GLY A 17 -42.71 -17.64 40.01
C GLY A 17 -41.27 -18.13 39.88
N PHE A 18 -40.97 -19.34 40.38
CA PHE A 18 -39.62 -19.89 40.36
C PHE A 18 -39.20 -20.35 38.96
N THR A 19 -40.10 -20.96 38.19
CA THR A 19 -39.83 -21.36 36.79
C THR A 19 -39.61 -20.15 35.89
N TYR A 20 -40.36 -19.06 36.09
CA TYR A 20 -40.14 -17.80 35.39
C TYR A 20 -38.79 -17.18 35.77
N LEU A 21 -38.44 -17.17 37.07
CA LEU A 21 -37.15 -16.67 37.53
C LEU A 21 -35.97 -17.51 36.99
N GLY A 22 -36.10 -18.84 36.98
CA GLY A 22 -35.13 -19.75 36.39
C GLY A 22 -34.98 -19.55 34.88
N LEU A 23 -36.07 -19.31 34.15
CA LEU A 23 -36.03 -18.96 32.72
C LEU A 23 -35.29 -17.64 32.49
N LEU A 24 -35.58 -16.59 33.27
CA LEU A 24 -34.90 -15.30 33.16
C LEU A 24 -33.40 -15.42 33.46
N ILE A 25 -33.02 -16.20 34.47
CA ILE A 25 -31.61 -16.47 34.81
C ILE A 25 -30.94 -17.27 33.68
N LEU A 26 -31.59 -18.30 33.13
CA LEU A 26 -31.07 -19.08 32.01
C LEU A 26 -30.84 -18.21 30.78
N VAL A 27 -31.81 -17.36 30.41
CA VAL A 27 -31.67 -16.41 29.30
C VAL A 27 -30.55 -15.41 29.58
N ALA A 28 -30.40 -14.93 30.81
CA ALA A 28 -29.31 -14.03 31.20
C ALA A 28 -27.93 -14.70 31.07
N ILE A 29 -27.80 -15.97 31.48
CA ILE A 29 -26.56 -16.75 31.32
C ILE A 29 -26.25 -16.98 29.85
N LEU A 30 -27.25 -17.33 29.04
CA LEU A 30 -27.08 -17.51 27.60
C LEU A 30 -26.67 -16.20 26.92
N ALA A 31 -27.28 -15.07 27.27
CA ALA A 31 -26.93 -13.75 26.75
C ALA A 31 -25.48 -13.38 27.08
N LEU A 32 -25.05 -13.58 28.33
CA LEU A 32 -23.68 -13.34 28.76
C LEU A 32 -22.68 -14.27 28.03
N ALA A 33 -23.02 -15.55 27.85
CA ALA A 33 -22.19 -16.51 27.16
C ALA A 33 -21.94 -16.14 25.68
N THR A 34 -22.94 -15.58 24.98
CA THR A 34 -22.81 -15.15 23.58
C THR A 34 -22.07 -13.81 23.38
N SER A 35 -21.86 -13.01 24.43
CA SER A 35 -21.34 -11.64 24.27
C SER A 35 -19.86 -11.59 23.83
N ALA A 36 -19.09 -12.69 23.97
CA ALA A 36 -17.64 -12.71 23.75
C ALA A 36 -17.21 -12.95 22.29
N THR A 37 -18.12 -13.30 21.37
CA THR A 37 -17.76 -13.80 20.03
C THR A 37 -17.64 -12.74 18.91
N LEU A 38 -17.92 -11.46 19.18
CA LEU A 38 -18.14 -10.47 18.09
C LEU A 38 -16.88 -9.74 17.58
N THR A 39 -15.75 -9.77 18.29
CA THR A 39 -14.62 -8.85 18.01
C THR A 39 -13.57 -9.37 17.02
N LEU A 40 -13.66 -10.64 16.56
CA LEU A 40 -12.67 -11.23 15.66
C LEU A 40 -12.83 -10.83 14.18
N GLY A 41 -13.93 -10.17 13.81
CA GLY A 41 -14.26 -9.92 12.40
C GLY A 41 -13.32 -8.94 11.68
N SER A 42 -12.85 -7.89 12.35
CA SER A 42 -12.13 -6.80 11.67
C SER A 42 -10.75 -7.20 11.14
N ILE A 43 -10.01 -8.05 11.87
CA ILE A 43 -8.70 -8.53 11.44
C ILE A 43 -8.84 -9.54 10.29
N VAL A 44 -9.83 -10.42 10.37
CA VAL A 44 -10.11 -11.38 9.30
C VAL A 44 -10.48 -10.64 8.01
N GLN A 45 -11.38 -9.67 8.08
CA GLN A 45 -11.76 -8.85 6.93
C GLN A 45 -10.57 -8.11 6.31
N ARG A 46 -9.67 -7.56 7.14
CA ARG A 46 -8.48 -6.86 6.64
C ARG A 46 -7.48 -7.80 5.97
N ARG A 47 -7.33 -9.04 6.48
CA ARG A 47 -6.50 -10.07 5.84
C ARG A 47 -7.09 -10.52 4.51
N GLU A 48 -8.40 -10.73 4.44
CA GLU A 48 -9.09 -11.07 3.20
C GLU A 48 -8.95 -9.96 2.15
N ALA A 49 -9.10 -8.70 2.56
CA ALA A 49 -8.93 -7.54 1.68
C ALA A 49 -7.49 -7.42 1.15
N GLU A 50 -6.48 -7.71 1.98
CA GLU A 50 -5.08 -7.73 1.57
C GLU A 50 -4.77 -8.88 0.59
N GLN A 51 -5.29 -10.08 0.84
CA GLN A 51 -5.14 -11.21 -0.10
C GLN A 51 -5.78 -10.88 -1.45
N ARG A 52 -7.00 -10.33 -1.43
CA ARG A 52 -7.67 -9.81 -2.62
C ARG A 52 -6.82 -8.75 -3.33
N LEU A 53 -6.12 -7.88 -2.61
CA LEU A 53 -5.27 -6.85 -3.21
C LEU A 53 -4.13 -7.48 -4.02
N LEU A 54 -3.48 -8.51 -3.46
CA LEU A 54 -2.41 -9.25 -4.14
C LEU A 54 -2.93 -10.00 -5.37
N GLU A 55 -4.10 -10.66 -5.27
CA GLU A 55 -4.74 -11.36 -6.38
C GLU A 55 -5.12 -10.40 -7.52
N VAL A 56 -5.76 -9.29 -7.17
CA VAL A 56 -6.17 -8.25 -8.13
C VAL A 56 -4.95 -7.60 -8.78
N GLY A 57 -3.93 -7.27 -7.98
CA GLY A 57 -2.67 -6.74 -8.49
C GLY A 57 -1.96 -7.70 -9.45
N ALA A 58 -1.94 -9.01 -9.15
CA ALA A 58 -1.44 -10.04 -10.05
C ALA A 58 -2.26 -10.13 -11.35
N ALA A 59 -3.59 -10.01 -11.27
CA ALA A 59 -4.45 -9.99 -12.45
C ALA A 59 -4.18 -8.78 -13.36
N TYR A 60 -3.97 -7.59 -12.79
CA TYR A 60 -3.57 -6.41 -13.56
C TYR A 60 -2.20 -6.59 -14.21
N ARG A 61 -1.21 -7.07 -13.46
CA ARG A 61 0.13 -7.39 -13.98
C ARG A 61 0.06 -8.36 -15.15
N GLN A 62 -0.70 -9.44 -15.01
CA GLN A 62 -0.89 -10.45 -16.06
C GLN A 62 -1.62 -9.86 -17.27
N ALA A 63 -2.62 -9.00 -17.06
CA ALA A 63 -3.33 -8.35 -18.16
C ALA A 63 -2.42 -7.41 -18.96
N ILE A 64 -1.58 -6.61 -18.28
CA ILE A 64 -0.60 -5.74 -18.95
C ILE A 64 0.43 -6.59 -19.70
N ALA A 65 0.95 -7.66 -19.10
CA ALA A 65 1.86 -8.58 -19.77
C ALA A 65 1.21 -9.22 -21.01
N SER A 66 -0.06 -9.63 -20.90
CA SER A 66 -0.84 -10.17 -22.01
C SER A 66 -1.03 -9.15 -23.14
N TYR A 67 -1.29 -7.89 -22.80
CA TYR A 67 -1.41 -6.78 -23.76
C TYR A 67 -0.09 -6.51 -24.52
N LEU A 68 1.04 -6.57 -23.81
CA LEU A 68 2.36 -6.47 -24.43
C LEU A 68 2.63 -7.64 -25.38
N ASN A 69 2.29 -8.87 -24.96
CA ASN A 69 2.50 -10.08 -25.74
C ASN A 69 1.56 -10.17 -26.96
N SER A 70 0.40 -9.50 -26.92
CA SER A 70 -0.46 -9.38 -28.09
C SER A 70 0.01 -8.35 -29.11
N SER A 71 1.01 -7.52 -28.81
CA SER A 71 1.55 -6.59 -29.79
C SER A 71 2.51 -7.32 -30.74
N PRO A 72 2.43 -7.11 -32.07
CA PRO A 72 3.39 -7.67 -33.03
C PRO A 72 4.83 -7.31 -32.65
N ALA A 73 5.77 -8.22 -32.93
CA ALA A 73 7.18 -8.05 -32.62
C ALA A 73 7.74 -6.79 -33.30
N GLY A 74 7.96 -5.72 -32.55
CA GLY A 74 8.51 -4.45 -33.03
C GLY A 74 7.90 -3.20 -32.40
N ASP A 75 6.63 -3.25 -31.99
CA ASP A 75 5.93 -2.10 -31.37
C ASP A 75 5.27 -2.53 -30.04
N ARG A 76 6.10 -2.96 -29.08
CA ARG A 76 5.64 -3.27 -27.72
C ARG A 76 5.33 -1.98 -26.97
N ARG A 77 4.08 -1.55 -27.07
CA ARG A 77 3.57 -0.35 -26.39
C ARG A 77 2.64 -0.73 -25.25
N TYR A 78 2.83 -0.11 -24.10
CA TYR A 78 1.95 -0.23 -22.94
C TYR A 78 0.57 0.39 -23.22
N PRO A 79 -0.49 -0.06 -22.53
CA PRO A 79 -1.83 0.53 -22.66
C PRO A 79 -1.84 1.98 -22.15
N GLY A 80 -2.57 2.86 -22.83
CA GLY A 80 -2.69 4.27 -22.42
C GLY A 80 -3.61 4.46 -21.21
N ALA A 81 -4.61 3.59 -21.07
CA ALA A 81 -5.58 3.60 -19.99
C ALA A 81 -5.91 2.16 -19.54
N LEU A 82 -6.34 2.00 -18.28
CA LEU A 82 -6.81 0.70 -17.78
C LEU A 82 -8.01 0.15 -18.57
N ALA A 83 -8.83 1.02 -19.15
CA ALA A 83 -9.95 0.63 -20.00
C ALA A 83 -9.51 -0.16 -21.25
N GLU A 84 -8.31 0.09 -21.77
CA GLU A 84 -7.76 -0.65 -22.92
C GLU A 84 -7.45 -2.11 -22.58
N LEU A 85 -7.21 -2.44 -21.30
CA LEU A 85 -7.06 -3.83 -20.86
C LEU A 85 -8.37 -4.62 -20.97
N LEU A 86 -9.51 -3.93 -20.86
CA LEU A 86 -10.82 -4.55 -21.01
C LEU A 86 -11.20 -4.69 -22.49
N LYS A 87 -10.90 -3.68 -23.31
CA LYS A 87 -11.17 -3.68 -24.75
C LYS A 87 -10.01 -3.04 -25.49
N ASP A 88 -9.18 -3.88 -26.11
CA ASP A 88 -8.06 -3.39 -26.91
C ASP A 88 -8.56 -2.73 -28.22
N PRO A 89 -8.31 -1.43 -28.45
CA PRO A 89 -8.74 -0.74 -29.67
C PRO A 89 -7.93 -1.13 -30.91
N ARG A 90 -6.79 -1.81 -30.75
CA ARG A 90 -5.90 -2.21 -31.86
C ARG A 90 -6.49 -3.34 -32.69
N TYR A 91 -7.43 -4.09 -32.14
CA TYR A 91 -8.08 -5.20 -32.81
C TYR A 91 -9.51 -4.83 -33.20
N PRO A 92 -9.96 -5.16 -34.44
CA PRO A 92 -11.35 -4.93 -34.86
C PRO A 92 -12.37 -5.82 -34.12
N GLY A 93 -11.91 -6.79 -33.33
CA GLY A 93 -12.73 -7.63 -32.44
C GLY A 93 -12.49 -7.32 -30.96
N VAL A 94 -13.41 -7.75 -30.09
CA VAL A 94 -13.29 -7.56 -28.64
C VAL A 94 -12.22 -8.51 -28.08
N ARG A 95 -10.98 -8.01 -27.94
CA ARG A 95 -9.91 -8.71 -27.23
C ARG A 95 -9.84 -8.17 -25.80
N ARG A 96 -10.08 -9.06 -24.81
CA ARG A 96 -10.09 -8.72 -23.39
C ARG A 96 -8.88 -9.35 -22.71
N HIS A 97 -8.03 -8.54 -22.11
CA HIS A 97 -6.91 -8.99 -21.28
C HIS A 97 -7.31 -9.08 -19.81
N LEU A 98 -8.31 -8.28 -19.41
CA LEU A 98 -8.89 -8.29 -18.08
C LEU A 98 -10.40 -8.56 -18.16
N ARG A 99 -10.94 -9.36 -17.22
CA ARG A 99 -12.37 -9.71 -17.19
C ARG A 99 -13.23 -8.47 -16.88
N GLN A 100 -12.80 -7.68 -15.91
CA GLN A 100 -13.46 -6.46 -15.44
C GLN A 100 -12.43 -5.56 -14.76
N LEU A 101 -12.71 -4.26 -14.64
CA LEU A 101 -11.93 -3.41 -13.76
C LEU A 101 -12.28 -3.78 -12.31
N TYR A 102 -11.32 -4.33 -11.60
CA TYR A 102 -11.47 -4.69 -10.20
C TYR A 102 -11.28 -3.43 -9.34
N PRO A 103 -12.19 -3.15 -8.39
CA PRO A 103 -11.98 -2.10 -7.42
C PRO A 103 -10.85 -2.46 -6.46
N ASP A 104 -10.21 -1.45 -5.88
CA ASP A 104 -9.27 -1.60 -4.78
C ASP A 104 -10.02 -2.17 -3.57
N PRO A 105 -9.68 -3.38 -3.08
CA PRO A 105 -10.37 -4.00 -1.95
C PRO A 105 -10.12 -3.29 -0.62
N ILE A 106 -9.08 -2.45 -0.51
CA ILE A 106 -8.81 -1.66 0.70
C ILE A 106 -9.64 -0.37 0.71
N THR A 107 -9.70 0.32 -0.43
CA THR A 107 -10.39 1.63 -0.54
C THR A 107 -11.87 1.47 -0.95
N GLY A 108 -12.24 0.35 -1.57
CA GLY A 108 -13.56 0.08 -2.14
C GLY A 108 -13.86 0.83 -3.44
N LYS A 109 -12.87 1.56 -3.98
CA LYS A 109 -13.03 2.42 -5.17
C LYS A 109 -12.44 1.75 -6.40
N ASN A 110 -12.96 2.09 -7.58
CA ASN A 110 -12.38 1.67 -8.87
C ASN A 110 -11.22 2.58 -9.33
N GLU A 111 -10.57 3.25 -8.38
CA GLU A 111 -9.49 4.21 -8.62
C GLU A 111 -8.18 3.57 -8.19
N TRP A 112 -7.26 3.44 -9.14
CA TRP A 112 -5.93 2.89 -8.91
C TRP A 112 -4.88 3.96 -9.20
N GLY A 113 -3.80 3.94 -8.43
CA GLY A 113 -2.57 4.62 -8.78
C GLY A 113 -1.98 3.97 -10.03
N LEU A 114 -1.56 4.78 -10.99
CA LEU A 114 -1.02 4.32 -12.27
C LEU A 114 0.49 4.57 -12.29
N VAL A 115 1.25 3.59 -12.75
CA VAL A 115 2.69 3.74 -12.96
C VAL A 115 3.00 3.82 -14.43
N GLY A 116 3.53 4.98 -14.83
CA GLY A 116 3.92 5.25 -16.21
C GLY A 116 5.16 4.46 -16.63
N ALA A 117 5.16 3.96 -17.86
CA ALA A 117 6.36 3.39 -18.47
C ALA A 117 7.26 4.50 -19.05
N PRO A 118 8.59 4.30 -19.14
CA PRO A 118 9.51 5.27 -19.77
C PRO A 118 9.17 5.61 -21.23
N GLY A 119 8.49 4.71 -21.94
CA GLY A 119 8.02 4.90 -23.32
C GLY A 119 6.56 5.36 -23.44
N GLY A 120 5.93 5.77 -22.33
CA GLY A 120 4.52 6.12 -22.26
C GLY A 120 3.60 4.91 -22.02
N GLY A 121 2.38 5.21 -21.60
CA GLY A 121 1.41 4.22 -21.15
C GLY A 121 1.66 3.73 -19.73
N ILE A 122 0.85 2.77 -19.30
CA ILE A 122 0.79 2.27 -17.92
C ILE A 122 1.48 0.90 -17.86
N MET A 123 2.58 0.81 -17.11
CA MET A 123 3.31 -0.46 -16.87
C MET A 123 2.90 -1.20 -15.61
N GLY A 124 2.20 -0.51 -14.70
CA GLY A 124 1.78 -1.08 -13.43
C GLY A 124 0.72 -0.25 -12.72
N VAL A 125 0.22 -0.83 -11.63
CA VAL A 125 -0.80 -0.23 -10.77
C VAL A 125 -0.41 -0.35 -9.30
N TYR A 126 -0.90 0.56 -8.46
CA TYR A 126 -0.74 0.52 -7.01
C TYR A 126 -2.01 1.03 -6.32
N SER A 127 -2.24 0.62 -5.07
CA SER A 127 -3.39 1.10 -4.28
C SER A 127 -3.15 2.55 -3.83
N LEU A 128 -4.20 3.37 -3.73
CA LEU A 128 -4.08 4.74 -3.20
C LEU A 128 -4.14 4.78 -1.66
N SER A 129 -4.28 3.63 -1.01
CA SER A 129 -4.43 3.55 0.44
C SER A 129 -3.11 3.73 1.19
N ASN A 130 -3.13 4.60 2.21
CA ASN A 130 -2.05 4.74 3.19
C ASN A 130 -2.24 3.85 4.42
N ALA A 131 -3.07 2.80 4.33
CA ALA A 131 -3.12 1.81 5.40
C ALA A 131 -1.84 0.97 5.41
N LYS A 132 -1.42 0.56 6.61
CA LYS A 132 -0.27 -0.33 6.78
C LYS A 132 -0.61 -1.74 6.28
N PRO A 133 0.33 -2.49 5.68
CA PRO A 133 0.11 -3.89 5.39
C PRO A 133 0.16 -4.74 6.67
N ILE A 134 -0.51 -5.89 6.64
CA ILE A 134 -0.42 -6.96 7.64
C ILE A 134 0.69 -7.94 7.20
N LYS A 135 0.75 -8.28 5.91
CA LYS A 135 1.80 -9.13 5.35
C LYS A 135 3.08 -8.32 5.14
N ILE A 136 4.17 -8.76 5.77
CA ILE A 136 5.49 -8.12 5.73
C ILE A 136 6.58 -9.01 5.14
N ALA A 137 6.30 -10.31 4.96
CA ALA A 137 7.26 -11.31 4.49
C ALA A 137 6.53 -12.44 3.73
N GLU A 138 7.30 -13.35 3.13
CA GLU A 138 6.80 -14.52 2.39
C GLU A 138 6.02 -14.09 1.14
N PHE A 139 6.53 -13.11 0.41
CA PHE A 139 5.99 -12.74 -0.88
C PHE A 139 6.55 -13.65 -1.99
N GLU A 140 5.77 -13.81 -3.05
CA GLU A 140 6.26 -14.44 -4.27
C GLU A 140 7.41 -13.62 -4.87
N LEU A 141 8.27 -14.25 -5.66
CA LEU A 141 9.42 -13.61 -6.31
C LEU A 141 9.05 -12.32 -7.07
N ALA A 142 7.84 -12.27 -7.64
CA ALA A 142 7.35 -11.12 -8.39
C ALA A 142 6.90 -9.93 -7.51
N ASN A 143 6.86 -10.11 -6.18
CA ASN A 143 6.35 -9.20 -5.17
C ASN A 143 7.38 -8.95 -4.03
N GLU A 144 8.63 -9.39 -4.16
CA GLU A 144 9.68 -9.24 -3.13
C GLU A 144 9.88 -7.78 -2.71
N SER A 145 9.67 -6.82 -3.62
CA SER A 145 9.79 -5.39 -3.32
C SER A 145 8.72 -4.87 -2.33
N PHE A 146 7.75 -5.68 -1.93
CA PHE A 146 6.71 -5.30 -0.98
C PHE A 146 7.09 -5.53 0.48
N GLU A 147 8.14 -6.31 0.77
CA GLU A 147 8.61 -6.57 2.13
C GLU A 147 9.11 -5.31 2.85
N GLU A 148 9.66 -4.37 2.09
CA GLU A 148 10.19 -3.09 2.60
C GLU A 148 9.12 -2.00 2.70
N ALA A 149 7.89 -2.26 2.25
CA ALA A 149 6.83 -1.28 2.17
C ALA A 149 6.10 -1.09 3.51
N VAL A 150 5.91 0.18 3.90
CA VAL A 150 5.20 0.58 5.12
C VAL A 150 3.71 0.81 4.86
N HIS A 151 3.33 1.08 3.60
CA HIS A 151 1.97 1.38 3.18
C HIS A 151 1.59 0.63 1.90
N TYR A 152 0.29 0.35 1.71
CA TYR A 152 -0.20 -0.27 0.46
C TYR A 152 0.06 0.59 -0.78
N SER A 153 0.24 1.90 -0.64
CA SER A 153 0.63 2.79 -1.72
C SER A 153 2.02 2.52 -2.29
N GLN A 154 2.86 1.80 -1.56
CA GLN A 154 4.19 1.38 -2.02
C GLN A 154 4.17 -0.01 -2.69
N TRP A 155 3.03 -0.71 -2.66
CA TRP A 155 2.87 -2.00 -3.34
C TRP A 155 2.56 -1.75 -4.82
N VAL A 156 3.62 -1.70 -5.62
CA VAL A 156 3.54 -1.44 -7.05
C VAL A 156 3.60 -2.73 -7.86
N PHE A 157 2.51 -3.07 -8.54
CA PHE A 157 2.41 -4.26 -9.39
C PHE A 157 2.84 -3.92 -10.82
N ILE A 158 4.07 -4.30 -11.21
CA ILE A 158 4.67 -3.98 -12.52
C ILE A 158 4.77 -5.25 -13.38
N ALA A 159 4.44 -5.15 -14.67
CA ALA A 159 4.47 -6.27 -15.63
C ALA A 159 5.79 -6.44 -16.42
N GLY A 160 6.72 -5.48 -16.27
CA GLY A 160 8.05 -5.53 -16.86
C GLY A 160 9.04 -6.38 -16.05
N PRO A 161 10.27 -6.63 -16.57
CA PRO A 161 11.31 -7.28 -15.80
C PRO A 161 11.56 -6.45 -14.55
N THR A 162 11.23 -7.01 -13.39
CA THR A 162 11.45 -6.40 -12.10
C THR A 162 12.95 -6.27 -11.91
N SER A 163 13.52 -5.10 -12.20
CA SER A 163 14.91 -4.84 -11.86
C SER A 163 15.02 -4.90 -10.34
N ARG A 164 15.66 -5.96 -9.83
CA ARG A 164 16.06 -6.08 -8.43
C ARG A 164 16.69 -4.75 -7.98
N GLY A 165 16.12 -4.13 -6.96
CA GLY A 165 16.72 -2.99 -6.25
C GLY A 165 16.79 -1.68 -7.06
N SER A 166 15.72 -0.88 -7.01
CA SER A 166 15.87 0.58 -7.02
C SER A 166 14.72 1.24 -6.28
N SER A 167 14.59 0.87 -5.01
CA SER A 167 14.29 1.85 -3.96
C SER A 167 15.59 2.61 -3.64
N ALA A 168 16.19 3.24 -4.65
CA ALA A 168 17.29 4.17 -4.44
C ALA A 168 16.65 5.48 -3.97
N ILE A 169 16.78 5.72 -2.66
CA ILE A 169 16.74 7.06 -2.07
C ILE A 169 17.50 8.00 -3.02
N PRO A 170 17.00 9.23 -3.33
CA PRO A 170 17.78 10.21 -4.05
C PRO A 170 19.03 10.57 -3.24
N ALA A 171 20.11 9.81 -3.42
CA ALA A 171 21.43 10.25 -3.04
C ALA A 171 21.79 11.37 -4.04
N LEU A 172 21.87 12.58 -3.50
CA LEU A 172 22.39 13.76 -4.18
C LEU A 172 23.61 13.38 -5.03
N GLN A 173 23.49 13.62 -6.34
CA GLN A 173 24.59 13.54 -7.29
C GLN A 173 25.76 14.38 -6.79
N GLY A 174 26.98 13.81 -6.84
CA GLY A 174 28.18 14.61 -6.66
C GLY A 174 29.48 13.89 -6.35
N VAL A 175 29.80 12.74 -6.97
CA VAL A 175 31.22 12.33 -7.10
C VAL A 175 31.46 11.82 -8.53
N PRO A 176 32.34 12.45 -9.33
CA PRO A 176 32.74 11.89 -10.61
C PRO A 176 33.75 10.74 -10.40
N PRO A 177 33.67 9.63 -11.17
CA PRO A 177 34.69 8.60 -11.16
C PRO A 177 35.94 9.10 -11.89
N ALA A 178 37.02 9.36 -11.15
CA ALA A 178 38.33 9.63 -11.71
C ALA A 178 38.93 8.33 -12.29
N ALA A 179 38.69 8.08 -13.57
CA ALA A 179 39.48 7.17 -14.39
C ALA A 179 40.47 8.01 -15.20
N ASN A 180 41.77 7.87 -14.93
CA ASN A 180 42.81 8.54 -15.70
C ASN A 180 43.94 7.54 -16.01
N PRO A 181 44.15 7.15 -17.29
CA PRO A 181 45.43 6.64 -17.74
C PRO A 181 46.18 7.71 -18.54
N ALA A 182 47.42 7.96 -18.11
CA ALA A 182 48.58 8.41 -18.89
C ALA A 182 48.44 9.54 -19.94
N ALA A 183 48.96 10.73 -19.61
CA ALA A 183 49.91 11.48 -20.45
C ALA A 183 50.47 12.71 -19.70
N ASN A 184 51.76 12.67 -19.37
CA ASN A 184 52.61 13.86 -19.12
C ASN A 184 53.22 14.26 -20.49
N PRO A 185 53.72 15.49 -20.79
CA PRO A 185 54.72 16.18 -19.95
C PRO A 185 54.71 17.73 -19.95
N SER A 186 55.15 18.31 -18.81
CA SER A 186 55.93 19.57 -18.65
C SER A 186 55.30 20.90 -19.16
N LEU A 187 55.47 22.05 -18.51
CA LEU A 187 56.66 22.90 -18.56
C LEU A 187 56.55 24.03 -17.50
N LEU A 188 57.67 24.25 -16.79
CA LEU A 188 58.24 25.55 -16.38
C LEU A 188 57.44 26.45 -15.40
N SER A 189 57.86 26.49 -14.11
CA SER A 189 58.49 27.68 -13.46
C SER A 189 58.74 27.46 -11.95
N SER A 190 60.00 27.12 -11.62
CA SER A 190 60.95 27.74 -10.66
C SER A 190 60.52 28.48 -9.36
N PRO A 191 61.43 28.65 -8.36
CA PRO A 191 61.26 28.01 -7.06
C PRO A 191 61.50 28.94 -5.84
N ALA A 192 61.47 28.32 -4.66
CA ALA A 192 62.31 28.60 -3.49
C ALA A 192 61.74 29.44 -2.33
N ALA A 193 61.83 28.78 -1.17
CA ALA A 193 62.27 29.29 0.13
C ALA A 193 61.20 29.64 1.19
N ALA A 194 61.42 28.98 2.32
CA ALA A 194 61.20 29.46 3.69
C ALA A 194 59.75 29.64 4.16
N ALA A 195 59.29 28.73 5.03
CA ALA A 195 59.43 28.93 6.47
C ALA A 195 58.59 27.89 7.24
N MET A 196 59.26 27.12 8.09
CA MET A 196 58.71 26.61 9.33
C MET A 196 58.09 27.76 10.14
N VAL A 197 56.97 27.53 10.83
CA VAL A 197 56.73 27.93 12.24
C VAL A 197 55.38 27.37 12.72
N ALA A 198 55.51 26.46 13.70
CA ALA A 198 54.72 26.20 14.90
C ALA A 198 53.18 25.95 14.90
N PRO A 199 52.70 25.04 15.77
CA PRO A 199 51.30 24.64 15.94
C PRO A 199 50.57 25.51 16.98
N GLN A 200 49.25 25.62 16.88
CA GLN A 200 48.42 26.12 17.98
C GLN A 200 47.18 25.23 18.16
N ASP A 201 47.24 24.45 19.23
CA ASP A 201 46.12 23.86 19.94
C ASP A 201 45.24 24.99 20.48
N ALA A 202 43.94 25.00 20.15
CA ALA A 202 42.95 25.83 20.83
C ALA A 202 41.61 25.09 20.88
N ALA A 203 41.24 24.78 22.12
CA ALA A 203 40.09 24.04 22.58
C ALA A 203 38.75 24.82 22.38
N PRO A 204 37.60 24.24 22.78
CA PRO A 204 36.27 24.52 22.21
C PRO A 204 35.61 25.77 22.80
N ALA A 205 34.89 26.51 21.96
CA ALA A 205 33.99 27.57 22.40
C ALA A 205 32.55 27.23 22.00
N ALA A 206 31.73 27.08 23.04
CA ALA A 206 30.30 26.93 22.97
C ALA A 206 29.59 28.15 22.36
N ALA A 207 28.30 27.93 22.08
CA ALA A 207 27.21 28.89 21.90
C ALA A 207 26.76 29.15 20.45
N GLN A 208 25.52 28.74 20.16
CA GLN A 208 24.50 29.64 19.62
C GLN A 208 23.07 29.07 19.88
N PRO A 209 22.19 29.80 20.61
CA PRO A 209 20.78 29.44 20.80
C PRO A 209 19.91 29.74 19.55
N PRO A 210 18.73 29.10 19.43
CA PRO A 210 17.91 29.11 18.22
C PRO A 210 17.28 30.49 17.94
N GLN A 211 17.43 30.97 16.71
CA GLN A 211 16.83 32.22 16.25
C GLN A 211 15.35 32.03 15.86
N SER A 212 14.56 33.04 16.23
CA SER A 212 13.11 33.18 16.13
C SER A 212 12.58 33.36 14.70
N ILE A 213 11.46 32.69 14.42
CA ILE A 213 10.65 32.76 13.19
C ILE A 213 9.79 34.05 13.21
N PRO A 214 9.78 34.88 12.16
CA PRO A 214 8.81 35.97 12.03
C PRO A 214 7.47 35.46 11.44
N LEU A 215 6.35 35.84 12.05
CA LEU A 215 4.99 35.61 11.53
C LEU A 215 4.75 36.39 10.20
N PRO A 216 3.96 35.85 9.26
CA PRO A 216 3.55 36.57 8.06
C PRO A 216 2.50 37.66 8.35
N ASN A 217 2.73 38.82 7.76
CA ASN A 217 1.90 40.03 7.77
C ASN A 217 0.60 39.82 6.97
N VAL A 218 -0.56 40.06 7.59
CA VAL A 218 -1.88 40.07 6.94
C VAL A 218 -2.31 41.52 6.73
N PRO A 219 -2.42 42.03 5.50
CA PRO A 219 -3.11 43.27 5.23
C PRO A 219 -4.60 43.02 4.98
N GLY A 220 -5.45 43.76 5.68
CA GLY A 220 -6.89 43.77 5.46
C GLY A 220 -7.28 44.56 4.21
N ARG A 221 -8.26 44.02 3.48
CA ARG A 221 -9.34 44.77 2.85
C ARG A 221 -10.52 43.84 2.56
#